data_AF-A0A7C0VTJ2-F1
#
_entry.id   AF-A0A7C0VTJ2-F1
#
_cell.length_a   1.000
_cell.length_b   1.000
_cell.length_c   1.000
_cell.angle_alpha   90.00
_cell.angle_beta   90.00
_cell.angle_gamma   90.00
#
_symmetry.space_group_name_H-M   'P 1'
#
loop_
_entity.id
_entity.type
_entity.pdbx_description
1 polymer ?
#
loop_
_entity_poly.entity_id
_entity_poly.type
_entity_poly.pdbx_seq_one_letter_code
_entity_poly.pdbx_strand_id
1 'polypeptide(L)'
;MVDIEKANQEALKRVLDAQPVWVDVQKAIDVIPGMKKNMLLHAGPPVTWERMSGPQKGAVMGALVYEGLAKTPEEAAELAASGEIIFEPNHHHHAVGPMAGIISPSMPVVVIENEAFGNKAYCNLNEGIGKVLRMGAYSPDVIERLKWMEEVELPVLQKAIRKAGRMEMKPIMAEALTMGDELHNRSRAASYLLFAKITPYLLQTMDDIKKTNDVIDFMFANIHTFLPFVMASCKASLEPAENIEGSSMVTVMARNGTDWGIRVSGLGDEWFT
;
A
#
# COMPACT_ATOMS: atom_id res chain seq x y z
N MET A 1 -10.44 -16.27 -34.03
CA MET A 1 -9.83 -16.97 -32.89
C MET A 1 -8.81 -16.00 -32.30
N VAL A 2 -8.86 -15.74 -31.00
CA VAL A 2 -7.91 -14.83 -30.36
C VAL A 2 -6.54 -15.50 -30.32
N ASP A 3 -5.49 -14.75 -30.64
CA ASP A 3 -4.09 -15.22 -30.58
C ASP A 3 -3.55 -14.98 -29.17
N ILE A 4 -3.54 -16.05 -28.37
CA ILE A 4 -3.14 -16.02 -26.95
C ILE A 4 -1.67 -15.59 -26.80
N GLU A 5 -0.78 -16.06 -27.68
CA GLU A 5 0.64 -15.74 -27.60
C GLU A 5 0.87 -14.24 -27.84
N LYS A 6 0.23 -13.70 -28.87
CA LYS A 6 0.27 -12.26 -29.15
C LYS A 6 -0.30 -11.42 -28.00
N ALA A 7 -1.41 -11.87 -27.39
CA ALA A 7 -2.03 -11.18 -26.26
C ALA A 7 -1.11 -11.18 -25.02
N ASN A 8 -0.43 -12.30 -24.74
CA ASN A 8 0.53 -12.41 -23.65
C ASN A 8 1.79 -11.56 -23.88
N GLN A 9 2.29 -11.50 -25.12
CA GLN A 9 3.42 -10.63 -25.46
C GLN A 9 3.09 -9.15 -25.25
N GLU A 10 1.89 -8.72 -25.63
CA GLU A 10 1.42 -7.35 -25.35
C GLU A 10 1.31 -7.08 -23.84
N ALA A 11 0.72 -8.02 -23.09
CA ALA A 11 0.58 -7.89 -21.63
C ALA A 11 1.96 -7.76 -20.94
N LEU A 12 2.90 -8.66 -21.28
CA LEU A 12 4.26 -8.62 -20.76
C LEU A 12 4.98 -7.32 -21.14
N LYS A 13 4.84 -6.88 -22.40
CA LYS A 13 5.44 -5.64 -22.88
C LYS A 13 5.00 -4.45 -22.03
N ARG A 14 3.72 -4.32 -21.70
CA ARG A 14 3.23 -3.22 -20.85
C ARG A 14 3.84 -3.23 -19.44
N VAL A 15 4.00 -4.40 -18.84
CA VAL A 15 4.65 -4.52 -17.52
C VAL A 15 6.12 -4.09 -17.59
N LEU A 16 6.84 -4.51 -18.64
CA LEU A 16 8.25 -4.15 -18.83
C LEU A 16 8.42 -2.66 -19.11
N ASP A 17 7.51 -2.06 -19.88
CA ASP A 17 7.55 -0.64 -20.26
C ASP A 17 7.10 0.30 -19.14
N ALA A 18 6.44 -0.20 -18.09
CA ALA A 18 5.95 0.62 -16.98
C ALA A 18 7.05 1.50 -16.35
N GLN A 19 6.71 2.71 -15.95
CA GLN A 19 7.62 3.65 -15.32
C GLN A 19 7.05 4.15 -13.98
N PRO A 20 7.04 3.30 -12.94
CA PRO A 20 6.52 3.68 -11.63
C PRO A 20 7.44 4.71 -10.96
N VAL A 21 6.84 5.85 -10.59
CA VAL A 21 7.46 6.95 -9.89
C VAL A 21 6.66 7.30 -8.64
N TRP A 22 7.35 7.57 -7.53
CA TRP A 22 6.74 8.13 -6.34
C TRP A 22 6.58 9.64 -6.53
N VAL A 23 5.34 10.13 -6.41
CA VAL A 23 5.00 11.54 -6.66
C VAL A 23 4.39 12.24 -5.45
N ASP A 24 3.76 11.52 -4.52
CA ASP A 24 3.15 12.13 -3.35
C ASP A 24 2.95 11.14 -2.18
N VAL A 25 2.60 11.67 -1.01
CA VAL A 25 2.01 10.93 0.12
C VAL A 25 0.79 11.70 0.58
N GLN A 26 -0.37 11.05 0.65
CA GLN A 26 -1.65 11.69 0.98
C GLN A 26 -2.51 10.79 1.87
N LYS A 27 -3.58 11.33 2.46
CA LYS A 27 -4.56 10.49 3.17
C LYS A 27 -5.32 9.64 2.15
N ALA A 28 -5.63 8.40 2.51
CA ALA A 28 -6.32 7.46 1.64
C ALA A 28 -7.62 8.03 1.04
N ILE A 29 -8.43 8.72 1.86
CA ILE A 29 -9.72 9.31 1.42
C ILE A 29 -9.59 10.36 0.32
N ASP A 30 -8.43 11.02 0.22
CA ASP A 30 -8.22 12.12 -0.73
C ASP A 30 -7.81 11.61 -2.12
N VAL A 31 -7.23 10.41 -2.20
CA VAL A 31 -6.57 9.92 -3.43
C VAL A 31 -7.03 8.54 -3.91
N ILE A 32 -7.52 7.66 -3.03
CA ILE A 32 -7.95 6.33 -3.43
C ILE A 32 -9.33 6.41 -4.11
N PRO A 33 -9.47 5.98 -5.38
CA PRO A 33 -10.74 6.08 -6.11
C PRO A 33 -11.88 5.33 -5.41
N GLY A 34 -13.01 6.01 -5.21
CA GLY A 34 -14.20 5.39 -4.61
C GLY A 34 -14.17 5.18 -3.09
N MET A 35 -13.08 5.56 -2.41
CA MET A 35 -12.96 5.48 -0.95
C MET A 35 -14.07 6.30 -0.27
N LYS A 36 -14.68 5.74 0.78
CA LYS A 36 -15.73 6.40 1.58
C LYS A 36 -15.29 6.51 3.04
N LYS A 37 -15.91 7.42 3.81
CA LYS A 37 -15.60 7.62 5.23
C LYS A 37 -15.86 6.40 6.11
N ASN A 38 -16.80 5.54 5.72
CA ASN A 38 -17.15 4.29 6.42
C ASN A 38 -16.62 3.05 5.69
N MET A 39 -15.55 3.18 4.90
CA MET A 39 -14.96 2.09 4.14
C MET A 39 -13.58 1.76 4.69
N LEU A 40 -13.31 0.48 4.88
CA LEU A 40 -11.99 -0.06 5.18
C LEU A 40 -11.60 -1.02 4.04
N LEU A 41 -10.47 -0.74 3.40
CA LEU A 41 -9.93 -1.66 2.41
C LEU A 41 -9.13 -2.77 3.08
N HIS A 42 -8.98 -3.92 2.43
CA HIS A 42 -8.23 -5.05 2.97
C HIS A 42 -7.38 -5.79 1.92
N ALA A 43 -6.37 -6.54 2.36
CA ALA A 43 -5.62 -7.43 1.48
C ALA A 43 -6.48 -8.61 0.97
N GLY A 44 -6.10 -9.18 -0.17
CA GLY A 44 -6.70 -10.41 -0.72
C GLY A 44 -7.99 -10.20 -1.52
N PRO A 45 -8.63 -11.32 -1.95
CA PRO A 45 -9.93 -11.31 -2.61
C PRO A 45 -11.06 -10.89 -1.65
N PRO A 46 -12.28 -10.60 -2.16
CA PRO A 46 -13.44 -10.22 -1.35
C PRO A 46 -13.68 -11.16 -0.16
N VAL A 47 -13.87 -10.59 1.02
CA VAL A 47 -14.15 -11.36 2.25
C VAL A 47 -15.09 -10.57 3.15
N THR A 48 -16.07 -11.27 3.74
CA THR A 48 -16.97 -10.65 4.72
C THR A 48 -16.29 -10.58 6.08
N TRP A 49 -16.79 -9.71 6.96
CA TRP A 49 -16.32 -9.59 8.34
C TRP A 49 -16.25 -10.94 9.06
N GLU A 50 -17.26 -11.79 8.92
CA GLU A 50 -17.36 -13.08 9.61
C GLU A 50 -16.20 -14.00 9.20
N ARG A 51 -15.84 -13.97 7.91
CA ARG A 51 -14.81 -14.80 7.30
C ARG A 51 -13.39 -14.23 7.44
N MET A 52 -13.24 -12.97 7.84
CA MET A 52 -11.91 -12.39 8.06
C MET A 52 -11.12 -13.19 9.12
N SER A 53 -9.84 -13.38 8.84
CA SER A 53 -8.91 -14.03 9.77
C SER A 53 -8.74 -13.21 11.06
N GLY A 54 -8.28 -13.85 12.14
CA GLY A 54 -8.04 -13.17 13.43
C GLY A 54 -7.20 -11.88 13.30
N PRO A 55 -6.04 -11.91 12.61
CA PRO A 55 -5.24 -10.71 12.38
C PRO A 55 -5.97 -9.62 11.57
N GLN A 56 -6.76 -9.98 10.56
CA GLN A 56 -7.56 -8.98 9.82
C GLN A 56 -8.63 -8.35 10.70
N LYS A 57 -9.34 -9.15 11.51
CA LYS A 57 -10.31 -8.63 12.48
C LYS A 57 -9.66 -7.67 13.48
N GLY A 58 -8.48 -8.04 14.00
CA GLY A 58 -7.68 -7.19 14.87
C GLY A 58 -7.32 -5.85 14.21
N ALA A 59 -6.87 -5.89 12.96
CA ALA A 59 -6.50 -4.70 12.20
C ALA A 59 -7.71 -3.80 11.91
N VAL A 60 -8.88 -4.37 11.59
CA VAL A 60 -10.13 -3.62 11.42
C VAL A 60 -10.55 -2.94 12.72
N MET A 61 -10.55 -3.66 13.84
CA MET A 61 -10.90 -3.07 15.14
C MET A 61 -9.97 -1.90 15.49
N GLY A 62 -8.66 -2.09 15.33
CA GLY A 62 -7.68 -1.02 15.55
C GLY A 62 -7.88 0.17 14.60
N ALA A 63 -8.18 -0.08 13.32
CA ALA A 63 -8.45 0.98 12.36
C ALA A 63 -9.71 1.79 12.72
N LEU A 64 -10.79 1.14 13.17
CA LEU A 64 -12.02 1.83 13.59
C LEU A 64 -11.79 2.70 14.84
N VAL A 65 -10.99 2.23 15.79
CA VAL A 65 -10.58 3.03 16.96
C VAL A 65 -9.69 4.20 16.51
N TYR A 66 -8.74 3.97 15.60
CA TYR A 66 -7.88 5.00 15.02
C TYR A 66 -8.68 6.09 14.28
N GLU A 67 -9.73 5.73 13.54
CA GLU A 67 -10.62 6.68 12.86
C GLU A 67 -11.60 7.38 13.83
N GLY A 68 -11.63 6.98 15.11
CA GLY A 68 -12.54 7.54 16.10
C GLY A 68 -13.99 7.11 15.91
N LEU A 69 -14.24 6.03 15.17
CA LEU A 69 -15.58 5.47 14.94
C LEU A 69 -16.04 4.56 16.09
N ALA A 70 -15.10 4.09 16.92
CA ALA A 70 -15.35 3.32 18.13
C ALA A 70 -14.37 3.75 19.23
N LYS A 71 -14.76 3.62 20.50
CA LYS A 71 -13.88 3.97 21.65
C LYS A 71 -13.06 2.78 22.13
N THR A 72 -13.57 1.56 21.92
CA THR A 72 -12.91 0.32 22.34
C THR A 72 -12.87 -0.70 21.19
N PRO A 73 -11.96 -1.68 21.25
CA PRO A 73 -11.96 -2.79 20.29
C PRO A 73 -13.28 -3.58 20.28
N GLU A 74 -13.97 -3.70 21.41
CA GLU A 74 -15.25 -4.39 21.51
C GLU A 74 -16.35 -3.62 20.78
N GLU A 75 -16.46 -2.29 21.00
CA GLU A 75 -17.37 -1.43 20.23
C GLU A 75 -17.03 -1.46 18.73
N ALA A 76 -15.74 -1.52 18.39
CA ALA A 76 -15.28 -1.61 17.00
C ALA A 76 -15.70 -2.94 16.35
N ALA A 77 -15.67 -4.06 17.09
CA ALA A 77 -16.13 -5.36 16.59
C ALA A 77 -17.64 -5.37 16.33
N GLU A 78 -18.43 -4.77 17.23
CA GLU A 78 -19.87 -4.61 17.06
C GLU A 78 -20.18 -3.74 15.83
N LEU A 79 -19.49 -2.61 15.68
CA LEU A 79 -19.63 -1.73 14.52
C LEU A 79 -19.24 -2.43 13.22
N ALA A 80 -18.13 -3.19 13.21
CA ALA A 80 -17.72 -3.96 12.04
C ALA A 80 -18.77 -5.03 11.63
N ALA A 81 -19.46 -5.63 12.60
CA ALA A 81 -20.50 -6.63 12.38
C ALA A 81 -21.88 -6.03 12.02
N SER A 82 -22.08 -4.73 12.21
CA SER A 82 -23.39 -4.07 12.05
C SER A 82 -23.89 -3.97 10.61
N GLY A 83 -22.99 -4.09 9.63
CA GLY A 83 -23.26 -3.78 8.22
C GLY A 83 -23.09 -2.29 7.85
N GLU A 84 -22.73 -1.43 8.80
CA GLU A 84 -22.48 0.00 8.54
C GLU A 84 -21.09 0.26 7.93
N ILE A 85 -20.14 -0.66 8.11
CA ILE A 85 -18.79 -0.57 7.56
C ILE A 85 -18.70 -1.34 6.25
N ILE A 86 -18.15 -0.70 5.23
CA ILE A 86 -17.91 -1.29 3.91
C ILE A 86 -16.50 -1.88 3.90
N PHE A 87 -16.39 -3.16 3.56
CA PHE A 87 -15.12 -3.86 3.38
C PHE A 87 -14.90 -4.16 1.90
N GLU A 88 -13.81 -3.66 1.33
CA GLU A 88 -13.46 -3.88 -0.07
C GLU A 88 -12.00 -4.31 -0.24
N PRO A 89 -11.68 -5.21 -1.20
CA PRO A 89 -10.32 -5.50 -1.58
C PRO A 89 -9.56 -4.25 -2.03
N ASN A 90 -8.33 -4.09 -1.54
CA ASN A 90 -7.41 -3.06 -2.02
C ASN A 90 -7.31 -3.06 -3.56
N HIS A 91 -7.28 -4.25 -4.18
CA HIS A 91 -7.13 -4.41 -5.62
C HIS A 91 -8.31 -3.86 -6.45
N HIS A 92 -9.48 -3.62 -5.85
CA HIS A 92 -10.62 -2.96 -6.52
C HIS A 92 -10.47 -1.44 -6.60
N HIS A 93 -9.54 -0.87 -5.82
CA HIS A 93 -9.37 0.56 -5.63
C HIS A 93 -7.96 1.03 -6.01
N HIS A 94 -7.31 0.33 -6.95
CA HIS A 94 -5.93 0.59 -7.36
C HIS A 94 -4.92 0.57 -6.20
N ALA A 95 -5.27 -0.08 -5.09
CA ALA A 95 -4.45 -0.12 -3.90
C ALA A 95 -3.91 -1.54 -3.68
N VAL A 96 -2.89 -1.61 -2.82
CA VAL A 96 -2.38 -2.85 -2.22
C VAL A 96 -2.01 -2.56 -0.77
N GLY A 97 -2.04 -3.58 0.08
CA GLY A 97 -1.71 -3.43 1.50
C GLY A 97 -0.96 -4.66 2.00
N PRO A 98 0.14 -4.51 2.77
CA PRO A 98 0.90 -5.64 3.29
C PRO A 98 0.14 -6.35 4.43
N MET A 99 0.27 -7.67 4.48
CA MET A 99 -0.26 -8.53 5.56
C MET A 99 -1.78 -8.44 5.71
N ALA A 100 -2.34 -7.98 6.83
CA ALA A 100 -3.79 -7.74 6.97
C ALA A 100 -4.29 -6.75 5.90
N GLY A 101 -3.41 -5.81 5.52
CA GLY A 101 -3.61 -4.85 4.43
C GLY A 101 -4.78 -3.91 4.66
N ILE A 102 -5.11 -3.61 5.92
CA ILE A 102 -6.17 -2.66 6.24
C ILE A 102 -5.72 -1.25 5.89
N ILE A 103 -6.52 -0.55 5.07
CA ILE A 103 -6.35 0.87 4.77
C ILE A 103 -7.65 1.58 5.16
N SER A 104 -7.54 2.54 6.08
CA SER A 104 -8.66 3.37 6.53
C SER A 104 -8.55 4.81 5.97
N PRO A 105 -9.64 5.59 5.97
CA PRO A 105 -9.71 6.90 5.31
C PRO A 105 -8.58 7.89 5.65
N SER A 106 -8.17 7.95 6.91
CA SER A 106 -7.17 8.91 7.40
C SER A 106 -5.74 8.41 7.25
N MET A 107 -5.53 7.12 6.94
CA MET A 107 -4.18 6.55 6.83
C MET A 107 -3.38 7.19 5.70
N PRO A 108 -2.10 7.52 5.93
CA PRO A 108 -1.16 7.92 4.89
C PRO A 108 -0.92 6.80 3.87
N VAL A 109 -1.00 7.13 2.59
CA VAL A 109 -0.67 6.25 1.48
C VAL A 109 0.35 6.89 0.56
N VAL A 110 1.28 6.08 0.04
CA VAL A 110 2.15 6.49 -1.07
C VAL A 110 1.32 6.59 -2.34
N VAL A 111 1.59 7.61 -3.15
CA VAL A 111 1.01 7.76 -4.49
C VAL A 111 2.11 7.44 -5.50
N ILE A 112 1.97 6.27 -6.14
CA ILE A 112 2.82 5.87 -7.26
C ILE A 112 2.07 6.15 -8.56
N GLU A 113 2.69 6.88 -9.47
CA GLU A 113 2.22 7.08 -10.83
C GLU A 113 3.05 6.25 -11.79
N ASN A 114 2.41 5.59 -12.76
CA ASN A 114 3.10 4.94 -13.86
C ASN A 114 3.10 5.89 -15.07
N GLU A 115 4.18 6.64 -15.27
CA GLU A 115 4.24 7.68 -16.31
C GLU A 115 4.03 7.14 -17.74
N ALA A 116 4.38 5.87 -17.98
CA ALA A 116 4.20 5.26 -19.30
C ALA A 116 2.73 5.06 -19.69
N PHE A 117 1.83 4.93 -18.70
CA PHE A 117 0.41 4.60 -18.94
C PHE A 117 -0.57 5.52 -18.21
N GLY A 118 -0.10 6.42 -17.35
CA GLY A 118 -0.89 7.42 -16.62
C GLY A 118 -1.73 6.89 -15.45
N ASN A 119 -1.71 5.58 -15.17
CA ASN A 119 -2.42 5.01 -14.02
C ASN A 119 -1.66 5.28 -12.70
N LYS A 120 -2.39 5.24 -11.58
CA LYS A 120 -1.85 5.44 -10.23
C LYS A 120 -2.19 4.25 -9.35
N ALA A 121 -1.28 3.92 -8.45
CA ALA A 121 -1.51 2.90 -7.43
C ALA A 121 -1.07 3.36 -6.04
N TYR A 122 -1.68 2.76 -5.02
CA TYR A 122 -1.58 3.23 -3.64
C TYR A 122 -1.19 2.09 -2.69
N CYS A 123 -0.49 2.44 -1.61
CA CYS A 123 -0.22 1.53 -0.50
C CYS A 123 -0.01 2.34 0.77
N ASN A 124 -0.52 1.86 1.91
CA ASN A 124 -0.31 2.52 3.19
C ASN A 124 1.14 2.42 3.66
N LEU A 125 1.60 3.44 4.41
CA LEU A 125 2.96 3.47 4.93
C LEU A 125 3.24 2.32 5.91
N ASN A 126 4.52 1.98 6.06
CA ASN A 126 4.95 0.90 6.94
C ASN A 126 5.05 1.41 8.38
N GLU A 127 4.30 0.81 9.29
CA GLU A 127 4.18 1.20 10.70
C GLU A 127 5.41 0.88 11.57
N GLY A 128 6.49 0.37 10.97
CA GLY A 128 7.68 -0.07 11.67
C GLY A 128 7.71 -1.57 11.96
N ILE A 129 8.50 -1.93 12.97
CA ILE A 129 8.78 -3.31 13.39
C ILE A 129 8.18 -3.53 14.79
N GLY A 130 7.72 -4.76 15.06
CA GLY A 130 7.17 -5.15 16.37
C GLY A 130 5.65 -5.24 16.35
N LYS A 131 4.98 -4.65 17.35
CA LYS A 131 3.51 -4.61 17.42
C LYS A 131 2.99 -3.58 16.42
N VAL A 132 2.31 -4.04 15.37
CA VAL A 132 1.82 -3.20 14.26
C VAL A 132 0.44 -3.66 13.82
N LEU A 133 -0.37 -2.73 13.32
CA LEU A 133 -1.75 -2.97 12.88
C LEU A 133 -1.81 -3.96 11.73
N ARG A 134 -0.86 -3.92 10.79
CA ARG A 134 -0.78 -4.88 9.68
C ARG A 134 -0.65 -6.35 10.12
N MET A 135 -0.24 -6.60 11.36
CA MET A 135 -0.21 -7.94 11.98
C MET A 135 -1.40 -8.21 12.93
N GLY A 136 -2.37 -7.31 12.97
CA GLY A 136 -3.58 -7.41 13.79
C GLY A 136 -3.43 -6.88 15.23
N ALA A 137 -2.34 -6.18 15.55
CA ALA A 137 -2.19 -5.57 16.87
C ALA A 137 -2.94 -4.23 16.94
N TYR A 138 -3.64 -3.96 18.04
CA TYR A 138 -4.46 -2.76 18.23
C TYR A 138 -4.33 -2.18 19.65
N SER A 139 -3.18 -2.39 20.31
CA SER A 139 -2.90 -1.76 21.61
C SER A 139 -2.74 -0.24 21.48
N PRO A 140 -2.89 0.53 22.58
CA PRO A 140 -2.82 1.99 22.54
C PRO A 140 -1.56 2.54 21.84
N ASP A 141 -0.40 1.91 22.06
CA ASP A 141 0.87 2.29 21.42
C ASP A 141 0.88 2.11 19.89
N VAL A 142 0.06 1.19 19.36
CA VAL A 142 -0.13 1.04 17.91
C VAL A 142 -0.97 2.19 17.37
N ILE A 143 -2.07 2.51 18.04
CA ILE A 143 -2.98 3.59 17.62
C ILE A 143 -2.31 4.97 17.72
N GLU A 144 -1.56 5.22 18.79
CA GLU A 144 -0.74 6.42 18.96
C GLU A 144 0.28 6.58 17.83
N ARG A 145 0.92 5.48 17.42
CA ARG A 145 1.85 5.50 16.28
C ARG A 145 1.15 5.82 14.98
N LEU A 146 -0.01 5.22 14.70
CA LEU A 146 -0.80 5.54 13.50
C LEU A 146 -1.18 7.03 13.47
N LYS A 147 -1.56 7.62 14.62
CA LYS A 147 -1.82 9.06 14.73
C LYS A 147 -0.57 9.90 14.50
N TRP A 148 0.58 9.49 15.04
CA TRP A 148 1.85 10.16 14.74
C TRP A 148 2.20 10.09 13.24
N MET A 149 1.99 8.94 12.59
CA MET A 149 2.22 8.79 11.15
C MET A 149 1.30 9.73 10.34
N GLU A 150 0.04 9.86 10.75
CA GLU A 150 -0.92 10.79 10.14
C GLU A 150 -0.52 12.27 10.32
N GLU A 151 -0.16 12.66 11.54
CA GLU A 151 -0.01 14.07 11.92
C GLU A 151 1.43 14.61 11.75
N VAL A 152 2.42 13.71 11.68
CA VAL A 152 3.85 14.06 11.64
C VAL A 152 4.53 13.47 10.39
N GLU A 153 4.47 12.15 10.20
CA GLU A 153 5.18 11.50 9.09
C GLU A 153 4.64 11.94 7.72
N LEU A 154 3.33 11.89 7.52
CA LEU A 154 2.67 12.31 6.28
C LEU A 154 3.07 13.72 5.84
N PRO A 155 2.90 14.79 6.66
CA PRO A 155 3.20 16.14 6.19
C PRO A 155 4.70 16.36 5.94
N VAL A 156 5.58 15.69 6.69
CA VAL A 156 7.04 15.76 6.46
C VAL A 156 7.43 15.10 5.15
N LEU A 157 6.97 13.87 4.91
CA LEU A 157 7.24 13.14 3.67
C LEU A 157 6.62 13.82 2.46
N GLN A 158 5.38 14.32 2.59
CA GLN A 158 4.67 15.02 1.51
C GLN A 158 5.44 16.25 1.03
N LYS A 159 5.95 17.09 1.95
CA LYS A 159 6.76 18.25 1.57
C LYS A 159 8.04 17.82 0.85
N ALA A 160 8.73 16.81 1.37
CA ALA A 160 9.98 16.33 0.81
C ALA A 160 9.80 15.76 -0.62
N ILE A 161 8.81 14.90 -0.84
CA ILE A 161 8.58 14.33 -2.19
C ILE A 161 8.11 15.39 -3.19
N ARG A 162 7.26 16.33 -2.78
CA ARG A 162 6.84 17.45 -3.65
C ARG A 162 8.01 18.37 -3.98
N LYS A 163 8.95 18.56 -3.06
CA LYS A 163 10.21 19.30 -3.32
C LYS A 163 11.14 18.55 -4.27
N ALA A 164 11.20 17.22 -4.16
CA ALA A 164 11.92 16.37 -5.10
C ALA A 164 11.26 16.34 -6.49
N GLY A 165 9.97 16.64 -6.56
CA GLY A 165 9.15 16.58 -7.77
C GLY A 165 8.66 15.16 -8.05
N ARG A 166 9.58 14.21 -8.20
CA ARG A 166 9.29 12.78 -8.34
C ARG A 166 10.51 11.94 -7.96
N MET A 167 10.31 10.65 -7.71
CA MET A 167 11.39 9.69 -7.53
C MET A 167 11.14 8.41 -8.31
N GLU A 168 12.11 8.01 -9.13
CA GLU A 168 12.01 6.79 -9.93
C GLU A 168 12.21 5.54 -9.08
N MET A 169 11.23 4.62 -9.11
CA MET A 169 11.26 3.43 -8.25
C MET A 169 12.09 2.29 -8.86
N LYS A 170 12.02 2.09 -10.19
CA LYS A 170 12.77 1.02 -10.88
C LYS A 170 14.30 1.09 -10.64
N PRO A 171 14.97 2.25 -10.68
CA PRO A 171 16.41 2.32 -10.37
C PRO A 171 16.74 1.89 -8.93
N ILE A 172 15.92 2.28 -7.94
CA ILE A 172 16.10 1.86 -6.53
C ILE A 172 15.98 0.33 -6.42
N MET A 173 14.95 -0.23 -7.07
CA MET A 173 14.71 -1.68 -7.08
C MET A 173 15.87 -2.43 -7.74
N ALA A 174 16.32 -1.98 -8.92
CA ALA A 174 17.40 -2.62 -9.65
C ALA A 174 18.70 -2.63 -8.86
N GLU A 175 19.08 -1.50 -8.25
CA GLU A 175 20.27 -1.41 -7.40
C GLU A 175 20.15 -2.31 -6.17
N ALA A 176 19.02 -2.26 -5.46
CA ALA A 176 18.79 -3.09 -4.28
C ALA A 176 18.85 -4.60 -4.56
N LEU A 177 18.35 -5.06 -5.72
CA LEU A 177 18.48 -6.47 -6.15
C LEU A 177 19.96 -6.90 -6.28
N THR A 178 20.85 -6.00 -6.73
CA THR A 178 22.30 -6.28 -6.77
C THR A 178 22.97 -6.24 -5.39
N MET A 179 22.29 -5.70 -4.37
CA MET A 179 22.72 -5.63 -2.97
C MET A 179 22.14 -6.77 -2.11
N GLY A 180 21.51 -7.76 -2.75
CA GLY A 180 20.99 -8.96 -2.10
C GLY A 180 19.59 -8.81 -1.47
N ASP A 181 18.85 -7.76 -1.82
CA ASP A 181 17.41 -7.71 -1.56
C ASP A 181 16.64 -8.56 -2.58
N GLU A 182 15.45 -9.03 -2.20
CA GLU A 182 14.44 -9.56 -3.13
C GLU A 182 13.15 -8.71 -3.14
N LEU A 183 13.15 -7.61 -2.38
CA LEU A 183 12.12 -6.57 -2.35
C LEU A 183 10.75 -6.99 -1.81
N HIS A 184 10.61 -8.18 -1.22
CA HIS A 184 9.40 -8.63 -0.54
C HIS A 184 9.66 -8.86 0.94
N ASN A 185 10.39 -9.93 1.29
CA ASN A 185 10.80 -10.23 2.67
C ASN A 185 11.99 -9.39 3.12
N ARG A 186 12.95 -9.18 2.21
CA ARG A 186 14.17 -8.42 2.43
C ARG A 186 14.18 -7.23 1.48
N SER A 187 13.93 -6.06 2.04
CA SER A 187 13.92 -4.76 1.35
C SER A 187 14.82 -3.73 2.07
N ARG A 188 15.90 -4.20 2.70
CA ARG A 188 16.77 -3.37 3.55
C ARG A 188 17.62 -2.42 2.72
N ALA A 189 18.26 -2.91 1.66
CA ALA A 189 19.04 -2.07 0.76
C ALA A 189 18.15 -1.03 0.09
N ALA A 190 16.97 -1.43 -0.41
CA ALA A 190 16.01 -0.51 -1.01
C ALA A 190 15.51 0.54 -0.02
N SER A 191 15.25 0.17 1.24
CA SER A 191 14.85 1.11 2.29
C SER A 191 15.93 2.15 2.57
N TYR A 192 17.21 1.75 2.60
CA TYR A 192 18.32 2.69 2.78
C TYR A 192 18.61 3.54 1.55
N LEU A 193 18.45 3.01 0.34
CA LEU A 193 18.56 3.78 -0.90
C LEU A 193 17.46 4.84 -1.00
N LEU A 194 16.21 4.48 -0.68
CA LEU A 194 15.10 5.43 -0.59
C LEU A 194 15.38 6.51 0.45
N PHE A 195 15.78 6.11 1.67
CA PHE A 195 16.16 7.02 2.74
C PHE A 195 17.26 8.00 2.30
N ALA A 196 18.35 7.50 1.72
CA ALA A 196 19.44 8.35 1.22
C ALA A 196 18.98 9.33 0.14
N LYS A 197 18.09 8.91 -0.77
CA LYS A 197 17.56 9.76 -1.84
C LYS A 197 16.59 10.84 -1.34
N ILE A 198 15.75 10.54 -0.36
CA ILE A 198 14.75 11.51 0.14
C ILE A 198 15.34 12.47 1.20
N THR A 199 16.37 12.06 1.94
CA THR A 199 16.95 12.84 3.05
C THR A 199 17.36 14.27 2.67
N PRO A 200 18.03 14.54 1.53
CA PRO A 200 18.33 15.92 1.14
C PRO A 200 17.09 16.81 1.04
N TYR A 201 15.96 16.26 0.61
CA TYR A 201 14.70 16.99 0.50
C TYR A 201 14.02 17.16 1.85
N LEU A 202 14.09 16.16 2.74
CA LEU A 202 13.66 16.30 4.15
C LEU A 202 14.37 17.47 4.83
N LEU A 203 15.69 17.62 4.61
CA LEU A 203 16.47 18.73 5.15
C LEU A 203 16.11 20.08 4.50
N GLN A 204 15.88 20.10 3.18
CA GLN A 204 15.49 21.33 2.47
C GLN A 204 14.09 21.83 2.81
N THR A 205 13.18 20.95 3.23
CA THR A 205 11.80 21.31 3.60
C THR A 205 11.56 21.31 5.11
N MET A 206 12.62 21.23 5.91
CA MET A 206 12.54 21.18 7.36
C MET A 206 12.02 22.52 7.91
N ASP A 207 10.84 22.48 8.53
CA ASP A 207 10.24 23.60 9.26
C ASP A 207 10.20 23.35 10.78
N ASP A 208 10.16 22.08 11.20
CA ASP A 208 10.27 21.64 12.59
C ASP A 208 11.38 20.58 12.70
N ILE A 209 12.49 20.95 13.35
CA ILE A 209 13.67 20.09 13.53
C ILE A 209 13.30 18.79 14.25
N LYS A 210 12.44 18.86 15.27
CA LYS A 210 12.07 17.68 16.06
C LYS A 210 11.27 16.72 15.19
N LYS A 211 10.22 17.21 14.51
CA LYS A 211 9.38 16.36 13.65
C LYS A 211 10.17 15.73 12.51
N THR A 212 11.05 16.49 11.86
CA THR A 212 11.89 15.95 10.77
C THR A 212 12.87 14.90 11.28
N ASN A 213 13.49 15.13 12.45
CA ASN A 213 14.36 14.12 13.06
C ASN A 213 13.59 12.86 13.47
N ASP A 214 12.40 13.00 14.06
CA ASP A 214 11.55 11.86 14.43
C ASP A 214 11.24 10.98 13.19
N VAL A 215 10.97 11.60 12.03
CA VAL A 215 10.75 10.87 10.76
C VAL A 215 12.03 10.22 10.23
N ILE A 216 13.16 10.91 10.27
CA ILE A 216 14.46 10.35 9.88
C ILE A 216 14.80 9.11 10.73
N ASP A 217 14.64 9.21 12.04
CA ASP A 217 14.91 8.12 12.98
C ASP A 217 13.96 6.94 12.75
N PHE A 218 12.67 7.21 12.50
CA PHE A 218 11.69 6.19 12.17
C PHE A 218 12.03 5.44 10.88
N MET A 219 12.35 6.16 9.80
CA MET A 219 12.76 5.54 8.53
C MET A 219 14.06 4.73 8.68
N PHE A 220 15.03 5.25 9.43
CA PHE A 220 16.32 4.57 9.66
C PHE A 220 16.16 3.25 10.43
N ALA A 221 15.31 3.25 11.46
CA ALA A 221 15.01 2.05 12.25
C ALA A 221 14.15 1.03 11.48
N ASN A 222 13.39 1.47 10.49
CA ASN A 222 12.47 0.64 9.73
C ASN A 222 13.09 0.04 8.46
N ILE A 223 13.61 -1.19 8.58
CA ILE A 223 14.20 -1.94 7.46
C ILE A 223 13.19 -2.33 6.37
N HIS A 224 11.90 -2.09 6.58
CA HIS A 224 10.82 -2.36 5.63
C HIS A 224 10.15 -1.07 5.10
N THR A 225 10.79 0.08 5.27
CA THR A 225 10.29 1.37 4.77
C THR A 225 9.94 1.30 3.29
N PHE A 226 10.72 0.58 2.46
CA PHE A 226 10.47 0.48 1.02
C PHE A 226 9.31 -0.46 0.64
N LEU A 227 8.79 -1.28 1.55
CA LEU A 227 7.79 -2.31 1.23
C LEU A 227 6.51 -1.71 0.58
N PRO A 228 5.91 -0.62 1.10
CA PRO A 228 4.76 0.01 0.44
C PRO A 228 5.06 0.51 -0.97
N PHE A 229 6.24 1.10 -1.16
CA PHE A 229 6.68 1.69 -2.42
C PHE A 229 6.83 0.64 -3.51
N VAL A 230 7.46 -0.50 -3.20
CA VAL A 230 7.57 -1.60 -4.15
C VAL A 230 6.23 -2.25 -4.46
N MET A 231 5.37 -2.47 -3.45
CA MET A 231 4.05 -3.05 -3.68
C MET A 231 3.20 -2.17 -4.60
N ALA A 232 3.11 -0.87 -4.32
CA ALA A 232 2.37 0.08 -5.17
C ALA A 232 2.99 0.19 -6.57
N SER A 233 4.32 0.17 -6.69
CA SER A 233 5.01 0.16 -7.99
C SER A 233 4.70 -1.08 -8.81
N CYS A 234 4.65 -2.26 -8.19
CA CYS A 234 4.26 -3.50 -8.85
C CYS A 234 2.81 -3.45 -9.31
N LYS A 235 1.88 -2.97 -8.47
CA LYS A 235 0.48 -2.78 -8.86
C LYS A 235 0.35 -1.81 -10.04
N ALA A 236 1.00 -0.64 -9.95
CA ALA A 236 1.00 0.36 -11.02
C ALA A 236 1.57 -0.20 -12.34
N SER A 237 2.55 -1.11 -12.27
CA SER A 237 3.16 -1.75 -13.43
C SER A 237 2.32 -2.87 -14.03
N LEU A 238 1.55 -3.60 -13.21
CA LEU A 238 0.71 -4.72 -13.64
C LEU A 238 -0.66 -4.29 -14.18
N GLU A 239 -1.23 -3.21 -13.66
CA GLU A 239 -2.56 -2.73 -14.07
C GLU A 239 -2.73 -2.47 -15.57
N PRO A 240 -1.76 -1.84 -16.28
CA PRO A 240 -1.88 -1.65 -17.72
C PRO A 240 -1.99 -2.96 -18.50
N ALA A 241 -1.57 -4.07 -17.89
CA ALA A 241 -1.64 -5.39 -18.48
C ALA A 241 -2.92 -6.15 -18.13
N GLU A 242 -3.86 -5.56 -17.39
CA GLU A 242 -5.21 -6.08 -17.17
C GLU A 242 -6.10 -5.83 -18.40
N ASN A 243 -7.19 -6.59 -18.54
CA ASN A 243 -8.21 -6.44 -19.59
C ASN A 243 -7.69 -6.56 -21.04
N ILE A 244 -6.67 -7.39 -21.29
CA ILE A 244 -6.21 -7.72 -22.64
C ILE A 244 -6.90 -9.01 -23.10
N GLU A 245 -7.81 -8.89 -24.07
CA GLU A 245 -8.57 -10.02 -24.61
C GLU A 245 -7.65 -11.18 -25.02
N GLY A 246 -7.92 -12.38 -24.48
CA GLY A 246 -7.16 -13.60 -24.74
C GLY A 246 -5.82 -13.72 -24.01
N SER A 247 -5.41 -12.73 -23.22
CA SER A 247 -4.20 -12.89 -22.41
C SER A 247 -4.47 -13.78 -21.19
N SER A 248 -3.60 -14.76 -21.00
CA SER A 248 -3.58 -15.67 -19.85
C SER A 248 -2.62 -15.22 -18.74
N MET A 249 -2.11 -13.99 -18.79
CA MET A 249 -1.17 -13.49 -17.79
C MET A 249 -1.89 -13.21 -16.47
N VAL A 250 -1.34 -13.73 -15.37
CA VAL A 250 -1.81 -13.40 -14.02
C VAL A 250 -1.36 -11.98 -13.68
N THR A 251 -2.31 -11.11 -13.35
CA THR A 251 -2.06 -9.70 -13.01
C THR A 251 -2.20 -9.42 -11.51
N VAL A 252 -2.88 -10.30 -10.77
CA VAL A 252 -3.01 -10.22 -9.31
C VAL A 252 -2.81 -11.60 -8.70
N MET A 253 -2.02 -11.66 -7.62
CA MET A 253 -1.99 -12.77 -6.67
C MET A 253 -2.07 -12.18 -5.26
N ALA A 254 -3.13 -12.52 -4.53
CA ALA A 254 -3.37 -11.91 -3.22
C ALA A 254 -4.02 -12.91 -2.25
N ARG A 255 -3.94 -12.61 -0.96
CA ARG A 255 -4.52 -13.43 0.11
C ARG A 255 -4.95 -12.56 1.28
N ASN A 256 -6.00 -12.99 1.97
CA ASN A 256 -6.57 -12.29 3.14
C ASN A 256 -6.38 -13.09 4.46
N GLY A 257 -5.67 -14.22 4.40
CA GLY A 257 -5.47 -15.12 5.54
C GLY A 257 -6.57 -16.16 5.72
N THR A 258 -7.65 -16.07 4.93
CA THR A 258 -8.71 -17.08 4.81
C THR A 258 -8.71 -17.68 3.41
N ASP A 259 -8.73 -16.81 2.39
CA ASP A 259 -8.71 -17.14 0.98
C ASP A 259 -7.40 -16.66 0.32
N TRP A 260 -7.02 -17.37 -0.74
CA TRP A 260 -6.00 -16.97 -1.70
C TRP A 260 -6.67 -16.83 -3.05
N GLY A 261 -6.32 -15.82 -3.84
CA GLY A 261 -6.96 -15.62 -5.12
C GLY A 261 -6.09 -14.94 -6.16
N ILE A 262 -6.46 -15.15 -7.43
CA ILE A 262 -5.81 -14.53 -8.58
C ILE A 262 -6.81 -13.80 -9.47
N ARG A 263 -6.27 -12.89 -10.28
CA ARG A 263 -6.94 -12.31 -11.44
C ARG A 263 -6.07 -12.51 -12.68
N VAL A 264 -6.71 -12.74 -13.81
CA VAL A 264 -6.06 -13.02 -15.10
C VAL A 264 -6.49 -11.95 -16.10
N SER A 265 -5.53 -11.42 -16.87
CA SER A 265 -5.72 -10.28 -17.76
C SER A 265 -6.96 -10.37 -18.65
N GLY A 266 -7.14 -11.48 -19.38
CA GLY A 266 -8.26 -11.66 -20.30
C GLY A 266 -9.60 -11.98 -19.66
N LEU A 267 -9.67 -12.09 -18.33
CA LEU A 267 -10.89 -12.47 -17.57
C LEU A 267 -11.42 -11.31 -16.71
N GLY A 268 -10.90 -10.10 -16.91
CA GLY A 268 -11.41 -8.88 -16.29
C GLY A 268 -11.27 -8.83 -14.77
N ASP A 269 -12.37 -8.47 -14.10
CA ASP A 269 -12.43 -8.28 -12.64
C ASP A 269 -12.74 -9.55 -11.84
N GLU A 270 -12.89 -10.69 -12.52
CA GLU A 270 -13.21 -11.96 -11.88
C GLU A 270 -12.04 -12.47 -11.00
N TRP A 271 -12.38 -12.83 -9.76
CA TRP A 271 -11.46 -13.50 -8.84
C TRP A 271 -11.62 -15.02 -8.93
N PHE A 272 -10.49 -15.71 -8.97
CA PHE A 272 -10.43 -17.17 -8.82
C PHE A 272 -9.83 -17.48 -7.45
N THR A 273 -10.65 -18.01 -6.53
CA THR A 273 -10.33 -18.26 -5.11
C THR A 273 -10.55 -19.70 -4.71
#